data_AF-A0A523SBL3-F1
#
_entry.id   AF-A0A523SBL3-F1
#
_cell.length_a   1.000
_cell.length_b   1.000
_cell.length_c   1.000
_cell.angle_alpha   90.00
_cell.angle_beta   90.00
_cell.angle_gamma   90.00
#
_symmetry.space_group_name_H-M   'P 1'
#
loop_
_entity.id
_entity.type
_entity.pdbx_description
1 polymer ?
#
loop_
_entity_poly.entity_id
_entity_poly.type
_entity_poly.pdbx_seq_one_letter_code
_entity_poly.pdbx_strand_id
1 'polypeptide(L)'
;MNIDVWRKSLEAMRNSVVSSFELGTLSQEQELFLEAWVTQKDISFIGYRQNDGRRRIRDITEIIDDALVRLDDCDYKAAARVYHDTLNRVSTLTLWAHLLETSSSAGS
;
A
#
# COMPACT_ATOMS: atom_id res chain seq x y z
N MET A 1 0.05 29.56 -0.80
CA MET A 1 0.11 28.20 -1.37
C MET A 1 -0.89 27.36 -0.60
N ASN A 2 -1.75 26.61 -1.29
CA ASN A 2 -3.00 26.08 -0.73
C ASN A 2 -2.77 24.69 -0.10
N ILE A 3 -3.21 24.49 1.14
CA ILE A 3 -3.17 23.20 1.87
C ILE A 3 -3.87 22.09 1.07
N ASP A 4 -4.86 22.46 0.25
CA ASP A 4 -5.58 21.55 -0.66
C ASP A 4 -4.66 20.77 -1.60
N VAL A 5 -3.50 21.34 -1.96
CA VAL A 5 -2.54 20.64 -2.83
C VAL A 5 -2.00 19.41 -2.11
N TRP A 6 -1.60 19.54 -0.85
CA TRP A 6 -1.07 18.42 -0.07
C TRP A 6 -2.14 17.39 0.25
N ARG A 7 -3.36 17.84 0.56
CA ARG A 7 -4.51 16.96 0.76
C ARG A 7 -4.77 16.11 -0.49
N LYS A 8 -4.93 16.75 -1.65
CA LYS A 8 -5.19 16.05 -2.91
C LYS A 8 -4.07 15.09 -3.28
N SER A 9 -2.81 15.46 -3.01
CA SER A 9 -1.67 14.56 -3.23
C SER A 9 -1.72 13.32 -2.33
N LEU A 10 -2.05 13.49 -1.04
CA LEU A 10 -2.19 12.37 -0.11
C LEU A 10 -3.39 11.48 -0.45
N GLU A 11 -4.54 12.06 -0.80
CA GLU A 11 -5.72 11.33 -1.27
C GLU A 11 -5.42 10.52 -2.53
N ALA A 12 -4.76 11.13 -3.52
CA ALA A 12 -4.35 10.43 -4.74
C ALA A 12 -3.40 9.27 -4.46
N MET A 13 -2.45 9.45 -3.53
CA MET A 13 -1.52 8.40 -3.12
C MET A 13 -2.24 7.25 -2.42
N ARG A 14 -3.13 7.56 -1.47
CA ARG A 14 -3.97 6.57 -0.78
C ARG A 14 -4.76 5.73 -1.78
N ASN A 15 -5.46 6.39 -2.71
CA ASN A 15 -6.28 5.72 -3.70
C ASN A 15 -5.42 4.85 -4.64
N SER A 16 -4.25 5.34 -5.05
CA SER A 16 -3.30 4.59 -5.86
C SER A 16 -2.84 3.31 -5.15
N VAL A 17 -2.44 3.40 -3.88
CA VAL A 17 -1.97 2.27 -3.07
C VAL A 17 -3.06 1.19 -2.95
N VAL A 18 -4.29 1.60 -2.64
CA VAL A 18 -5.43 0.66 -2.54
C VAL A 18 -5.72 0.02 -3.90
N SER A 19 -5.83 0.83 -4.95
CA SER A 19 -6.18 0.35 -6.30
C SER A 19 -5.13 -0.60 -6.86
N SER A 20 -3.84 -0.31 -6.68
CA SER A 20 -2.74 -1.17 -7.13
C SER A 20 -2.75 -2.52 -6.42
N PHE A 21 -3.05 -2.55 -5.11
CA PHE A 21 -3.16 -3.82 -4.38
C PHE A 21 -4.36 -4.65 -4.83
N GLU A 22 -5.53 -4.03 -4.95
CA GLU A 22 -6.75 -4.70 -5.41
C GLU A 22 -6.56 -5.29 -6.81
N LEU A 23 -6.03 -4.50 -7.75
CA LEU A 23 -5.75 -4.96 -9.12
C LEU A 23 -4.71 -6.08 -9.16
N GLY A 24 -3.61 -5.94 -8.40
CA GLY A 24 -2.57 -6.97 -8.35
C GLY A 24 -3.08 -8.28 -7.77
N THR A 25 -3.89 -8.20 -6.71
CA THR A 25 -4.49 -9.37 -6.05
C THR A 25 -5.48 -10.07 -6.99
N LEU A 26 -6.37 -9.32 -7.63
CA LEU A 26 -7.34 -9.87 -8.59
C LEU A 26 -6.63 -10.54 -9.77
N SER A 27 -5.56 -9.95 -10.29
CA SER A 27 -4.78 -10.53 -11.39
C SER A 27 -4.16 -11.87 -10.99
N GLN A 28 -3.52 -11.95 -9.81
CA GLN A 28 -2.94 -13.20 -9.31
C GLN A 28 -4.02 -14.27 -9.05
N GLU A 29 -5.16 -13.89 -8.48
CA GLU A 29 -6.26 -14.82 -8.25
C GLU A 29 -6.83 -15.37 -9.57
N GLN A 30 -6.96 -14.52 -10.59
CA GLN A 30 -7.38 -14.95 -11.93
C GLN A 30 -6.37 -15.89 -12.58
N GLU A 31 -5.07 -15.61 -12.48
CA GLU A 31 -4.02 -16.50 -12.99
C GLU A 31 -4.07 -17.88 -12.33
N LEU A 32 -4.16 -17.92 -10.99
CA LEU A 32 -4.28 -19.18 -10.23
C LEU A 32 -5.56 -19.94 -10.57
N PHE A 33 -6.67 -19.22 -10.76
CA PHE A 33 -7.94 -19.82 -11.19
C PHE A 33 -7.81 -20.47 -12.57
N LEU A 34 -7.23 -19.76 -13.54
CA LEU A 34 -7.02 -20.29 -14.89
C LEU A 34 -6.08 -21.50 -14.90
N GLU A 35 -5.01 -21.47 -14.11
CA GLU A 35 -4.08 -22.59 -13.99
C GLU A 35 -4.77 -23.84 -13.44
N ALA A 36 -5.55 -23.70 -12.36
CA ALA A 36 -6.30 -24.82 -11.80
C ALA A 36 -7.44 -25.29 -12.68
N TRP A 37 -8.09 -24.38 -13.42
CA TRP A 37 -9.11 -24.74 -14.40
C TRP A 37 -8.55 -25.65 -15.49
N VAL A 38 -7.33 -25.34 -15.98
CA VAL A 38 -6.65 -26.13 -17.01
C VAL A 38 -6.07 -27.44 -16.44
N THR A 39 -5.54 -27.41 -15.22
CA THR A 39 -4.79 -28.54 -14.63
C THR A 39 -5.62 -29.43 -13.71
N GLN A 40 -6.87 -29.07 -13.41
CA GLN A 40 -7.76 -29.73 -12.44
C GLN A 40 -7.12 -29.93 -11.05
N LYS A 41 -6.18 -29.07 -10.66
CA LYS A 41 -5.55 -29.10 -9.34
C LYS A 41 -6.39 -28.31 -8.33
N ASP A 42 -6.40 -28.77 -7.08
CA ASP A 42 -6.96 -27.99 -5.96
C ASP A 42 -6.15 -26.71 -5.75
N ILE A 43 -6.82 -25.56 -5.75
CA ILE A 43 -6.22 -24.26 -5.47
C ILE A 43 -6.14 -24.08 -3.95
N SER A 44 -4.95 -24.08 -3.37
CA SER A 44 -4.75 -23.43 -2.08
C SER A 44 -4.52 -21.94 -2.34
N PHE A 45 -5.52 -21.10 -2.09
CA PHE A 45 -5.34 -19.66 -2.14
C PHE A 45 -4.18 -19.25 -1.22
N ILE A 46 -3.27 -18.41 -1.71
CA ILE A 46 -2.04 -18.00 -1.02
C ILE A 46 -2.40 -16.99 0.09
N GLY A 47 -3.11 -17.45 1.12
CA GLY A 47 -3.63 -16.59 2.19
C GLY A 47 -2.52 -15.89 3.00
N TYR A 48 -1.32 -16.48 3.07
CA TYR A 48 -0.22 -15.90 3.85
C TYR A 48 0.36 -14.62 3.21
N ARG A 49 0.73 -14.67 1.92
CA ARG A 49 1.23 -13.48 1.20
C ARG A 49 0.14 -12.41 1.02
N GLN A 50 -1.11 -12.82 0.81
CA GLN A 50 -2.24 -11.89 0.77
C GLN A 50 -2.45 -11.16 2.11
N ASN A 51 -2.33 -11.87 3.24
CA ASN A 51 -2.51 -11.25 4.56
C ASN A 51 -1.40 -10.25 4.90
N ASP A 52 -0.14 -10.55 4.58
CA ASP A 52 0.96 -9.62 4.79
C ASP A 52 0.88 -8.41 3.85
N GLY A 53 0.52 -8.62 2.57
CA GLY A 53 0.26 -7.53 1.63
C GLY A 53 -0.90 -6.64 2.09
N ARG A 54 -2.03 -7.23 2.48
CA ARG A 54 -3.21 -6.51 2.97
C ARG A 54 -2.91 -5.73 4.25
N ARG A 55 -2.16 -6.34 5.18
CA ARG A 55 -1.71 -5.68 6.42
C ARG A 55 -0.86 -4.45 6.09
N ARG A 56 0.10 -4.59 5.18
CA ARG A 56 0.98 -3.49 4.78
C ARG A 56 0.22 -2.34 4.12
N ILE A 57 -0.72 -2.66 3.24
CA ILE A 57 -1.58 -1.65 2.60
C ILE A 57 -2.39 -0.91 3.65
N ARG A 58 -2.98 -1.64 4.61
CA ARG A 58 -3.68 -1.03 5.74
C ARG A 58 -2.76 -0.08 6.53
N ASP A 59 -1.57 -0.55 6.91
CA ASP A 59 -0.60 0.27 7.67
C ASP A 59 -0.20 1.55 6.91
N ILE A 60 -0.04 1.49 5.59
CA ILE A 60 0.23 2.66 4.74
C ILE A 60 -0.99 3.59 4.68
N THR A 61 -2.20 3.04 4.50
CA THR A 61 -3.42 3.86 4.44
C THR A 61 -3.73 4.54 5.76
N GLU A 62 -3.48 3.88 6.90
CA GLU A 62 -3.65 4.48 8.23
C GLU A 62 -2.71 5.69 8.43
N ILE A 63 -1.45 5.58 7.98
CA ILE A 63 -0.50 6.70 8.02
C ILE A 63 -0.99 7.90 7.19
N ILE A 64 -1.58 7.65 6.03
CA ILE A 64 -2.10 8.69 5.16
C ILE A 64 -3.38 9.29 5.73
N ASP A 65 -4.29 8.46 6.25
CA ASP A 65 -5.55 8.90 6.87
C ASP A 65 -5.29 9.76 8.11
N ASP A 66 -4.34 9.37 8.97
CA ASP A 66 -3.88 10.19 10.11
C ASP A 66 -3.33 11.55 9.65
N ALA A 67 -2.59 11.57 8.55
CA ALA A 67 -2.04 12.80 8.00
C ALA A 67 -3.12 13.72 7.44
N LEU A 68 -4.12 13.17 6.75
CA LEU A 68 -5.27 13.91 6.22
C LEU A 68 -6.06 14.58 7.35
N VAL A 69 -6.34 13.87 8.44
CA VAL A 69 -6.98 14.43 9.64
C VAL A 69 -6.14 15.57 10.23
N ARG A 70 -4.82 15.39 10.34
CA ARG A 70 -3.94 16.44 10.86
C ARG A 70 -3.86 17.67 9.96
N LEU A 71 -4.07 17.53 8.66
CA LEU A 71 -4.06 18.66 7.72
C LEU A 71 -5.28 19.58 7.87
N ASP A 72 -6.40 19.11 8.44
CA ASP A 72 -7.60 19.93 8.68
C ASP A 72 -7.35 21.06 9.70
N ASP A 73 -6.45 20.84 10.66
CA ASP A 73 -6.22 21.76 11.79
C ASP A 73 -4.87 22.52 11.71
N CYS A 74 -4.16 22.46 10.57
CA CYS A 74 -2.80 22.98 10.46
C CYS A 74 -2.70 24.33 9.74
N ASP A 75 -1.74 25.16 10.18
CA ASP A 75 -1.23 26.25 9.35
C ASP A 75 -0.38 25.70 8.19
N TYR A 76 -0.10 26.56 7.21
CA TYR A 76 0.66 26.16 6.03
C TYR A 76 2.02 25.50 6.36
N LYS A 77 2.76 26.02 7.34
CA LYS A 77 4.10 25.49 7.66
C LYS A 77 4.02 24.13 8.34
N ALA A 78 3.04 23.95 9.23
CA ALA A 78 2.74 22.69 9.88
C ALA A 78 2.27 21.65 8.86
N ALA A 79 1.39 22.03 7.94
CA ALA A 79 0.89 21.13 6.91
C ALA A 79 1.97 20.66 5.93
N ALA A 80 2.95 21.51 5.58
CA ALA A 80 4.13 21.10 4.81
C ALA A 80 4.97 20.03 5.55
N ARG A 81 5.12 20.16 6.88
CA ARG A 81 5.81 19.17 7.71
C ARG A 81 5.03 17.86 7.79
N VAL A 82 3.72 17.93 8.04
CA VAL A 82 2.83 16.75 8.05
C VAL A 82 2.96 15.99 6.74
N TYR A 83 2.89 16.68 5.60
CA TYR A 83 3.06 16.07 4.29
C TYR A 83 4.42 15.39 4.13
N HIS A 84 5.51 16.08 4.45
CA HIS A 84 6.87 15.54 4.35
C HIS A 84 7.10 14.34 5.27
N ASP A 85 6.65 14.40 6.52
CA ASP A 85 6.78 13.30 7.48
C ASP A 85 5.98 12.08 7.03
N THR A 86 4.81 12.30 6.43
CA THR A 86 3.98 11.23 5.85
C THR A 86 4.71 10.52 4.72
N LEU A 87 5.31 11.27 3.79
CA LEU A 87 6.11 10.71 2.69
C LEU A 87 7.29 9.87 3.21
N ASN A 88 8.00 10.35 4.23
CA ASN A 88 9.13 9.61 4.82
C ASN A 88 8.69 8.31 5.48
N ARG A 89 7.56 8.32 6.20
CA ARG A 89 7.02 7.11 6.83
C ARG A 89 6.59 6.08 5.78
N VAL A 90 5.86 6.51 4.76
CA VAL A 90 5.43 5.63 3.66
C VAL A 90 6.63 5.06 2.90
N SER A 91 7.63 5.90 2.59
CA SER A 91 8.87 5.46 1.94
C SER A 91 9.63 4.44 2.78
N THR A 92 9.75 4.67 4.09
CA THR A 92 10.43 3.75 5.01
C THR A 92 9.75 2.38 5.05
N LEU A 93 8.42 2.35 5.16
CA LEU A 93 7.67 1.08 5.13
C LEU A 93 7.83 0.36 3.79
N THR A 94 7.80 1.10 2.68
CA THR A 94 7.97 0.53 1.34
C THR A 94 9.37 -0.03 1.14
N LEU A 95 10.41 0.63 1.68
CA LEU A 95 11.78 0.13 1.65
C LEU A 95 11.92 -1.17 2.44
N TRP A 96 11.41 -1.23 3.67
CA TRP A 96 11.47 -2.44 4.50
C TRP A 96 10.72 -3.61 3.86
N ALA A 97 9.55 -3.33 3.31
CA ALA A 97 8.78 -4.28 2.52
C ALA A 97 9.61 -4.91 1.38
N HIS A 98 10.27 -4.06 0.58
CA HIS A 98 11.10 -4.51 -0.53
C HIS A 98 12.29 -5.36 -0.06
N LEU A 99 12.97 -4.95 1.03
CA LEU A 99 14.08 -5.71 1.61
C LEU A 99 13.63 -7.09 2.13
N LEU A 100 12.46 -7.17 2.77
CA LEU A 100 11.91 -8.44 3.26
C LEU A 100 11.53 -9.38 2.11
N GLU A 101 10.94 -8.85 1.04
CA GLU A 101 10.58 -9.64 -0.13
C GLU A 101 11.82 -10.18 -0.86
N THR A 102 12.81 -9.32 -1.13
CA THR A 102 14.04 -9.69 -1.82
C THR A 102 14.90 -10.68 -1.02
N SER A 103 14.97 -10.52 0.30
CA SER A 103 15.66 -11.47 1.18
C SER A 103 14.96 -12.83 1.24
N SER A 104 13.62 -12.87 1.16
CA SER A 104 12.85 -14.13 1.14
C SER A 104 13.02 -14.93 -0.16
N SER A 105 13.29 -14.26 -1.29
CA SER A 105 13.50 -14.91 -2.60
C SER A 105 14.92 -15.43 -2.85
N ALA A 106 15.90 -15.03 -2.03
CA ALA A 106 17.30 -15.44 -2.18
C ALA A 106 17.64 -16.76 -1.46
N GLY A 107 16.67 -17.34 -0.73
CA GLY A 107 16.85 -18.55 0.08
C GLY A 107 16.17 -19.82 -0.47
N SER A 108 15.68 -19.81 -1.71
CA SER A 108 15.02 -20.94 -2.38
C SER A 108 15.83 -21.48 -3.56
#